data_AF-A0A969G2L7-F1
#
_entry.id   AF-A0A969G2L7-F1
#
_cell.length_a   1.000
_cell.length_b   1.000
_cell.length_c   1.000
_cell.angle_alpha   90.00
_cell.angle_beta   90.00
_cell.angle_gamma   90.00
#
_symmetry.space_group_name_H-M   'P 1'
#
loop_
_entity.id
_entity.type
_entity.pdbx_description
1 polymer ?
#
loop_
_entity_poly.entity_id
_entity_poly.type
_entity_poly.pdbx_seq_one_letter_code
_entity_poly.pdbx_strand_id
1 'polypeptide(L)'
;MENLPPLPPGQVSVLWTVLQPDAPFTTDEKNAILTGVFAVDEQNKSAKITLPPVYREQQWIKAIAITVEADDAPQENLSSPILMGSLSP
;
A
#
# COMPACT_ATOMS: atom_id res chain seq x y z
N MET A 1 7.95 -0.47 7.81
CA MET A 1 8.53 0.58 6.94
C MET A 1 8.78 1.79 7.81
N GLU A 2 9.89 2.49 7.60
CA GLU A 2 10.31 3.62 8.43
C GLU A 2 10.57 4.84 7.54
N ASN A 3 10.36 6.05 8.10
CA ASN A 3 10.70 7.34 7.48
C ASN A 3 9.89 7.75 6.24
N LEU A 4 8.57 7.57 6.26
CA LEU A 4 7.71 8.21 5.27
C LEU A 4 7.65 9.74 5.54
N PRO A 5 7.66 10.59 4.49
CA PRO A 5 7.55 12.03 4.68
C PRO A 5 6.16 12.40 5.23
N PRO A 6 6.06 13.42 6.09
CA PRO A 6 4.78 13.95 6.51
C PRO A 6 4.02 14.49 5.30
N LEU A 7 2.70 14.28 5.30
CA LEU A 7 1.83 14.65 4.18
C LEU A 7 1.09 15.97 4.46
N PRO A 8 0.79 16.77 3.43
CA PRO A 8 -0.07 17.93 3.58
C PRO A 8 -1.51 17.51 3.92
N PRO A 9 -2.34 18.43 4.46
CA PRO A 9 -3.77 18.17 4.67
C PRO A 9 -4.47 17.73 3.38
N GLY A 10 -5.41 16.79 3.49
CA GLY A 10 -6.12 16.23 2.33
C GLY A 10 -5.40 15.07 1.64
N GLN A 11 -4.27 14.59 2.20
CA GLN A 11 -3.51 13.46 1.66
C GLN A 11 -3.25 12.38 2.70
N VAL A 12 -3.26 11.13 2.25
CA VAL A 12 -3.00 9.94 3.06
C VAL A 12 -1.99 9.03 2.37
N SER A 13 -1.25 8.26 3.16
CA SER A 13 -0.46 7.16 2.64
C SER A 13 -1.38 5.95 2.46
N VAL A 14 -1.35 5.36 1.27
CA VAL A 14 -2.12 4.17 0.94
C VAL A 14 -1.17 3.01 0.69
N LEU A 15 -1.43 1.91 1.39
CA LEU A 15 -0.70 0.67 1.26
C LEU A 15 -1.41 -0.24 0.28
N TRP A 16 -0.64 -0.71 -0.70
CA TRP A 16 -1.08 -1.61 -1.74
C TRP A 16 -0.35 -2.94 -1.62
N THR A 17 -1.10 -4.03 -1.70
CA THR A 17 -0.54 -5.35 -1.96
C THR A 17 -0.75 -5.66 -3.43
N VAL A 18 0.35 -5.67 -4.19
CA VAL A 18 0.36 -5.98 -5.61
C VAL A 18 0.51 -7.48 -5.78
N LEU A 19 -0.44 -8.09 -6.48
CA LEU A 19 -0.48 -9.53 -6.68
C LEU A 19 0.16 -9.95 -8.02
N GLN A 20 0.46 -11.24 -8.12
CA GLN A 20 0.77 -11.87 -9.41
C GLN A 20 -0.46 -11.77 -10.33
N PRO A 21 -0.28 -11.65 -11.65
CA PRO A 21 -1.40 -11.49 -12.60
C PRO A 21 -2.42 -12.64 -12.60
N ASP A 22 -2.02 -13.83 -12.14
CA ASP A 22 -2.83 -15.05 -12.08
C ASP A 22 -3.41 -15.34 -10.69
N ALA A 23 -3.22 -14.43 -9.73
CA ALA A 23 -3.73 -14.60 -8.38
C ALA A 23 -5.27 -14.63 -8.38
N PRO A 24 -5.92 -15.56 -7.63
CA PRO A 24 -7.36 -15.80 -7.69
C PRO A 24 -8.16 -14.79 -6.83
N PHE A 25 -7.75 -13.53 -6.81
CA PHE A 25 -8.34 -12.47 -5.98
C PHE A 25 -8.81 -11.31 -6.84
N THR A 26 -9.87 -10.63 -6.39
CA THR A 26 -10.30 -9.37 -7.01
C THR A 26 -9.30 -8.27 -6.71
N THR A 27 -8.84 -7.61 -7.76
CA THR A 27 -7.86 -6.51 -7.73
C THR A 27 -8.37 -5.33 -8.53
N ASP A 28 -7.70 -4.19 -8.41
CA ASP A 28 -7.85 -3.09 -9.36
C ASP A 28 -7.13 -3.36 -10.70
N GLU A 29 -7.18 -2.40 -11.62
CA GLU A 29 -6.53 -2.49 -12.93
C GLU A 29 -4.99 -2.63 -12.85
N LYS A 30 -4.39 -2.31 -11.71
CA LYS A 30 -2.94 -2.43 -11.44
C LYS A 30 -2.59 -3.74 -10.73
N ASN A 31 -3.53 -4.69 -10.61
CA ASN A 31 -3.39 -5.92 -9.84
C ASN A 31 -3.12 -5.67 -8.35
N ALA A 32 -3.59 -4.55 -7.81
CA ALA A 32 -3.38 -4.15 -6.44
C ALA A 32 -4.64 -4.27 -5.59
N ILE A 33 -4.43 -4.53 -4.30
CA ILE A 33 -5.46 -4.50 -3.27
C ILE A 33 -5.06 -3.43 -2.26
N LEU A 34 -5.99 -2.54 -1.94
CA LEU A 34 -5.84 -1.59 -0.84
C LEU A 34 -5.86 -2.36 0.48
N THR A 35 -4.73 -2.38 1.19
CA THR A 35 -4.57 -3.12 2.45
C THR A 35 -4.33 -2.23 3.65
N GLY A 36 -4.18 -0.92 3.46
CA GLY A 36 -4.15 0.05 4.55
C GLY A 36 -4.21 1.49 4.07
N VAL A 37 -4.76 2.36 4.92
CA VAL A 37 -4.74 3.82 4.76
C VAL A 37 -4.31 4.40 6.09
N PHE A 38 -3.34 5.31 6.08
CA PHE A 38 -2.85 5.95 7.30
C PHE A 38 -2.32 7.36 7.02
N ALA A 39 -2.50 8.25 7.99
CA ALA A 39 -1.85 9.55 7.99
C ALA A 39 -0.39 9.40 8.45
N VAL A 40 0.51 10.20 7.85
CA VAL A 40 1.90 10.32 8.29
C VAL A 40 2.08 11.75 8.79
N ASP A 41 2.33 11.89 10.09
CA ASP A 41 2.59 13.16 10.75
C ASP A 41 3.92 13.13 11.53
N GLU A 42 4.27 14.26 12.13
CA GLU A 42 5.50 14.41 12.93
C GLU A 42 5.57 13.46 14.14
N GLN A 43 4.43 12.99 14.66
CA GLN A 43 4.36 12.02 15.77
C GLN A 43 4.33 10.55 15.29
N ASN A 44 3.95 10.31 14.03
CA ASN A 44 3.70 8.99 13.44
C ASN A 44 4.61 8.75 12.22
N LYS A 45 5.92 8.95 12.38
CA LYS A 45 6.94 8.71 11.34
C LYS A 45 7.17 7.24 11.01
N SER A 46 6.59 6.33 11.80
CA SER A 46 6.62 4.88 11.56
C SER A 46 5.25 4.26 11.84
N ALA A 47 4.75 3.49 10.88
CA ALA A 47 3.52 2.71 11.01
C ALA A 47 3.86 1.22 10.94
N LYS A 48 3.40 0.46 11.95
CA LYS A 48 3.51 -1.00 11.92
C LYS A 48 2.42 -1.56 11.00
N ILE A 49 2.78 -1.75 9.75
CA ILE A 49 1.93 -2.36 8.74
C ILE A 49 1.80 -3.86 9.04
N THR A 50 0.58 -4.33 9.27
CA THR A 50 0.29 -5.77 9.40
C THR A 50 -0.41 -6.25 8.14
N LEU A 51 0.25 -7.12 7.36
CA LEU A 51 -0.39 -7.76 6.23
C LEU A 51 -1.49 -8.72 6.73
N PRO A 52 -2.73 -8.61 6.20
CA PRO A 52 -3.79 -9.58 6.45
C PRO A 52 -3.30 -11.01 6.18
N PRO A 53 -3.69 -12.01 6.99
CA PRO A 53 -3.22 -13.40 6.84
C PRO A 53 -3.42 -13.98 5.43
N VAL A 54 -4.52 -13.64 4.75
CA VAL A 54 -4.82 -14.07 3.37
C VAL A 54 -3.78 -13.58 2.35
N TYR A 55 -3.09 -12.48 2.67
CA TYR A 55 -1.99 -11.93 1.88
C TYR A 55 -0.63 -12.20 2.56
N ARG A 56 -0.48 -13.30 3.31
CA ARG A 56 0.84 -13.76 3.78
C ARG A 56 1.37 -14.91 2.96
N GLU A 57 0.52 -15.52 2.13
CA GLU A 57 0.94 -16.47 1.12
C GLU A 57 1.79 -15.75 0.07
N GLN A 58 3.10 -15.80 0.26
CA GLN A 58 4.08 -15.10 -0.58
C GLN A 58 3.95 -15.47 -2.06
N GLN A 59 3.45 -16.67 -2.39
CA GLN A 59 3.27 -17.13 -3.76
C GLN A 59 2.41 -16.18 -4.62
N TRP A 60 1.43 -15.49 -4.01
CA TRP A 60 0.52 -14.60 -4.73
C TRP A 60 0.97 -13.14 -4.71
N ILE A 61 1.92 -12.78 -3.84
CA ILE A 61 2.36 -11.40 -3.71
C ILE A 61 3.54 -11.15 -4.63
N LYS A 62 3.38 -10.14 -5.48
CA LYS A 62 4.45 -9.61 -6.31
C LYS A 62 5.24 -8.53 -5.59
N ALA A 63 4.55 -7.60 -4.93
CA ALA A 63 5.17 -6.48 -4.24
C ALA A 63 4.23 -5.87 -3.19
N ILE A 64 4.82 -5.08 -2.29
CA ILE A 64 4.12 -4.12 -1.46
C ILE A 64 4.49 -2.72 -1.94
N ALA A 65 3.51 -1.85 -2.13
CA ALA A 65 3.70 -0.48 -2.58
C ALA A 65 3.02 0.51 -1.65
N ILE A 66 3.57 1.72 -1.57
CA ILE A 66 2.93 2.87 -0.93
C ILE A 66 2.76 3.97 -1.95
N THR A 67 1.56 4.54 -2.03
CA THR A 67 1.26 5.76 -2.76
C THR A 67 0.80 6.85 -1.78
N VAL A 68 0.74 8.08 -2.29
CA VAL A 68 0.07 9.19 -1.61
C VAL A 68 -1.18 9.50 -2.42
N GLU A 69 -2.34 9.42 -1.78
CA GLU A 69 -3.64 9.61 -2.42
C GLU A 69 -4.43 10.70 -1.71
N ALA A 70 -5.51 11.16 -2.35
CA ALA A 70 -6.50 12.00 -1.71
C ALA A 70 -7.20 11.24 -0.58
N ASP A 71 -7.52 11.94 0.51
CA ASP A 71 -8.15 11.33 1.69
C ASP A 71 -9.64 11.02 1.52
N ASP A 72 -10.30 11.65 0.54
CA ASP A 72 -11.71 11.44 0.20
C ASP A 72 -11.95 10.26 -0.76
N ALA A 73 -10.93 9.85 -1.52
CA ALA A 73 -11.00 8.72 -2.44
C ALA A 73 -9.68 7.91 -2.57
N PRO A 74 -9.09 7.43 -1.45
CA PRO A 74 -7.78 6.77 -1.47
C PRO A 74 -7.74 5.46 -2.28
N GLN A 75 -8.89 4.84 -2.54
CA GLN A 75 -9.03 3.62 -3.31
C GLN A 75 -8.89 3.79 -4.83
N GLU A 76 -8.91 5.02 -5.35
CA GLU A 76 -8.82 5.25 -6.80
C GLU A 76 -7.45 4.87 -7.38
N ASN A 77 -6.42 4.77 -6.54
CA ASN A 77 -5.07 4.38 -6.93
C ASN A 77 -4.56 5.17 -8.13
N LEU A 78 -4.61 6.51 -8.07
CA LEU A 78 -4.24 7.36 -9.21
C LEU A 78 -2.75 7.67 -9.21
N SER A 79 -2.11 7.68 -8.05
CA SER A 79 -0.72 8.08 -7.90
C SER A 79 0.27 6.98 -8.29
N SER A 80 1.51 7.42 -8.51
CA SER A 80 2.66 6.51 -8.63
C SER A 80 3.18 6.11 -7.25
N PRO A 81 3.69 4.88 -7.09
CA PRO A 81 4.29 4.46 -5.83
C PRO A 81 5.49 5.32 -5.44
N ILE A 82 5.48 5.84 -4.21
CA ILE A 82 6.63 6.53 -3.60
C ILE A 82 7.61 5.54 -2.98
N LEU A 83 7.14 4.32 -2.71
CA LEU A 83 7.96 3.23 -2.19
C LEU A 83 7.40 1.90 -2.73
N MET A 84 8.30 1.02 -3.13
CA MET A 84 7.96 -0.34 -3.55
C MET A 84 9.00 -1.32 -2.99
N GLY A 85 8.52 -2.39 -2.35
CA GLY A 85 9.35 -3.49 -1.87
C GLY A 85 8.89 -4.80 -2.48
N SER A 86 9.83 -5.58 -3.01
CA SER A 86 9.59 -6.99 -3.31
C SER A 86 9.68 -7.80 -2.01
N LEU A 87 8.75 -8.73 -1.81
CA LEU A 87 8.95 -9.77 -0.81
C LEU A 87 9.92 -10.78 -1.42
N SER A 88 11.20 -10.70 -1.05
CA SER A 88 12.13 -11.79 -1.35
C SER A 88 11.70 -13.03 -0.55
N PRO A 89 11.70 -14.23 -1.16
CA PRO A 89 11.46 -15.48 -0.43
C PRO A 89 12.49 -15.72 0.67
#